data_AF-A0A821JTC7-F1
#
_entry.id   AF-A0A821JTC7-F1
#
_cell.length_a   1.000
_cell.length_b   1.000
_cell.length_c   1.000
_cell.angle_alpha   90.00
_cell.angle_beta   90.00
_cell.angle_gamma   90.00
#
_symmetry.space_group_name_H-M   'P 1'
#
loop_
_entity.id
_entity.type
_entity.pdbx_description
1 polymer ?
#
loop_
_entity_poly.entity_id
_entity_poly.type
_entity_poly.pdbx_seq_one_letter_code
_entity_poly.pdbx_strand_id
1 'polypeptide(L)' 'GLRPVVDLNTMEVIRIEIYNHYPIPYLNFNYTSDRVKKLRDDIRPFEIIQPEGPSFQTDGNQVSWQKWSFVVGF' A
#
# COMPACT_ATOMS: atom_id res chain seq x y z
N GLY A 1 -8.08 -21.12 15.47
CA GLY A 1 -6.91 -20.55 14.78
C GLY A 1 -5.65 -20.84 15.58
N LEU A 2 -4.49 -20.69 14.96
CA LEU A 2 -3.17 -20.89 15.56
C LEU A 2 -2.46 -19.54 15.69
N ARG A 3 -1.93 -19.21 16.86
CA ARG A 3 -1.16 -17.97 17.07
C ARG A 3 0.11 -18.25 17.91
N PRO A 4 1.31 -18.21 17.31
CA PRO A 4 2.55 -18.20 18.06
C PRO A 4 2.88 -16.80 18.60
N VAL A 5 3.48 -16.73 19.78
CA VAL A 5 4.05 -15.52 20.37
C VAL A 5 5.56 -15.70 20.46
N VAL A 6 6.31 -14.75 19.91
CA VAL A 6 7.76 -14.83 19.74
C VAL A 6 8.43 -13.69 20.49
N ASP A 7 9.48 -14.00 21.25
CA ASP A 7 10.42 -13.01 21.76
C ASP A 7 11.49 -12.75 20.68
N LEU A 8 11.58 -11.50 20.22
CA LEU A 8 12.52 -11.11 19.17
C LEU A 8 13.94 -10.85 19.68
N ASN A 9 14.16 -10.76 20.99
CA ASN A 9 15.51 -10.62 21.56
C ASN A 9 16.23 -11.97 21.64
N THR A 10 15.51 -13.01 22.10
CA THR A 10 16.06 -14.38 22.20
C THR A 10 15.80 -15.21 20.95
N MET A 11 14.93 -14.74 20.05
CA MET A 11 14.48 -15.45 18.85
C MET A 11 13.75 -16.77 19.18
N GLU A 12 12.98 -16.78 20.28
CA GLU A 12 12.28 -17.97 20.78
C GLU A 12 10.76 -17.82 20.75
N VAL A 13 10.06 -18.94 20.52
CA VAL A 13 8.60 -19.01 20.69
C VAL A 13 8.29 -19.24 22.16
N ILE A 14 7.68 -18.25 22.83
CA ILE A 14 7.39 -18.31 24.27
C ILE A 14 5.97 -18.82 24.58
N ARG A 15 5.07 -18.82 23.59
CA ARG A 15 3.69 -19.33 23.75
C ARG A 15 3.07 -19.72 22.41
N ILE A 16 2.24 -20.75 22.42
CA ILE A 16 1.38 -21.14 21.28
C ILE A 16 -0.07 -21.17 21.77
N GLU A 17 -0.91 -20.34 21.17
CA GLU A 17 -2.36 -20.29 21.43
C GLU A 17 -3.10 -21.06 20.33
N ILE A 18 -3.91 -22.05 20.74
CA ILE A 18 -4.73 -22.88 19.83
C ILE A 18 -6.20 -22.68 20.20
N TYR A 19 -6.99 -22.27 19.20
CA TYR A 19 -8.45 -22.16 19.28
C TYR A 19 -9.11 -23.17 18.32
N ASN A 20 -10.40 -22.99 18.04
CA ASN A 20 -11.17 -23.82 17.09
C ASN A 20 -10.44 -24.07 15.76
N HIS A 21 -10.63 -25.27 15.23
CA HIS A 21 -10.15 -25.66 13.92
C HIS A 21 -11.12 -25.15 12.84
N TYR A 22 -10.57 -24.48 11.82
CA TYR A 22 -11.31 -24.03 10.64
C TYR A 22 -10.61 -24.56 9.40
N PRO A 23 -11.36 -24.95 8.35
CA PRO A 23 -10.74 -25.38 7.10
C PRO A 23 -9.91 -24.25 6.50
N ILE A 24 -8.74 -24.58 5.98
CA ILE A 24 -7.91 -23.63 5.25
C ILE A 24 -8.58 -23.36 3.89
N PRO A 25 -8.86 -22.10 3.53
CA PRO A 25 -9.35 -21.78 2.19
C PRO A 25 -8.29 -22.15 1.14
N TYR A 26 -8.67 -22.99 0.17
CA TYR A 26 -7.74 -23.48 -0.86
C TYR A 26 -7.73 -22.61 -2.13
N LEU A 27 -8.66 -21.66 -2.25
CA LEU A 27 -8.71 -20.77 -3.42
C LEU A 27 -7.60 -19.74 -3.38
N ASN A 28 -6.96 -19.54 -4.52
CA ASN A 28 -5.97 -18.47 -4.71
C ASN A 28 -6.67 -17.15 -5.00
N PHE A 29 -6.32 -16.09 -4.26
CA PHE A 29 -6.81 -14.71 -4.47
C PHE A 29 -5.69 -13.78 -4.93
N ASN A 30 -4.88 -14.26 -5.88
CA ASN A 30 -3.79 -13.46 -6.45
C ASN A 30 -4.34 -12.32 -7.34
N TYR A 31 -3.86 -11.11 -7.14
CA TYR A 31 -4.36 -9.89 -7.81
C TYR A 31 -3.37 -9.28 -8.82
N THR A 32 -2.21 -9.90 -9.04
CA THR A 32 -1.25 -9.43 -10.05
C THR A 32 -1.81 -9.60 -11.46
N SER A 33 -1.43 -8.71 -12.38
CA SER A 33 -2.00 -8.65 -13.73
C SER A 33 -1.79 -9.93 -14.55
N ASP A 34 -0.69 -10.67 -14.32
CA ASP A 34 -0.39 -11.96 -14.93
C ASP A 34 -1.26 -13.12 -14.40
N ARG A 35 -1.89 -12.95 -13.23
CA ARG A 35 -2.71 -13.97 -12.55
C ARG A 35 -4.21 -13.71 -12.66
N VAL A 36 -4.61 -12.52 -13.09
CA VAL A 36 -6.01 -12.15 -13.34
C VAL A 36 -6.37 -12.48 -14.79
N LYS A 37 -7.38 -13.33 -14.99
CA LYS A 37 -7.76 -13.85 -16.33
C LYS A 37 -8.21 -12.79 -17.33
N LYS A 38 -8.89 -11.73 -16.85
CA LYS A 38 -9.46 -10.68 -17.68
C LYS A 38 -9.26 -9.34 -17.01
N LEU A 39 -8.48 -8.48 -17.65
CA LEU A 39 -8.39 -7.07 -17.31
C LEU A 39 -9.48 -6.30 -18.07
N ARG A 40 -9.84 -5.14 -17.53
CA ARG A 40 -10.75 -4.21 -18.20
C ARG A 40 -10.06 -3.57 -19.40
N ASP A 41 -10.77 -3.50 -20.51
CA ASP A 41 -10.35 -2.88 -21.79
C ASP A 41 -11.29 -1.73 -22.21
N ASP A 42 -12.29 -1.43 -21.38
CA ASP A 42 -13.35 -0.45 -21.65
C ASP A 42 -13.02 0.99 -21.20
N ILE A 43 -11.89 1.18 -20.54
CA ILE A 43 -11.46 2.50 -20.04
C ILE A 43 -10.78 3.28 -21.15
N ARG A 44 -11.37 4.43 -21.52
CA ARG A 44 -10.74 5.37 -22.47
C ARG A 44 -9.56 6.09 -21.80
N PRO A 45 -8.51 6.46 -22.55
CA PRO A 45 -7.44 7.31 -22.03
C PRO A 45 -7.97 8.61 -21.44
N PHE A 46 -7.34 9.07 -20.35
CA PHE A 46 -7.65 10.33 -19.69
C PHE A 46 -6.35 11.08 -19.41
N GLU A 47 -6.29 12.33 -19.84
CA GLU A 47 -5.10 13.17 -19.73
C GLU A 47 -5.38 14.36 -18.81
N ILE A 48 -4.48 14.61 -17.86
CA ILE A 48 -4.45 15.84 -17.04
C ILE A 48 -3.14 16.54 -17.39
N ILE A 49 -3.24 17.69 -18.06
CA ILE A 49 -2.08 18.47 -18.54
C ILE A 49 -2.15 19.87 -17.93
N GLN A 50 -1.01 20.38 -17.47
CA GLN A 50 -0.81 21.79 -17.09
C GLN A 50 0.22 22.41 -18.04
N PRO A 51 -0.20 23.02 -19.18
CA PRO A 51 0.72 23.49 -20.22
C PRO A 51 1.74 24.53 -19.72
N GLU A 52 1.37 25.30 -18.70
CA GLU A 52 2.21 26.31 -18.06
C GLU A 52 2.92 25.80 -16.79
N GLY A 53 2.84 24.50 -16.51
CA GLY A 53 3.38 23.88 -15.31
C GLY A 53 2.46 23.97 -14.08
N PRO A 54 2.87 23.37 -12.95
CA PRO A 54 2.12 23.43 -11.71
C PRO A 54 2.16 24.83 -11.09
N SER A 55 1.12 25.20 -10.35
CA SER A 55 1.05 26.50 -9.67
C SER A 55 1.84 26.56 -8.36
N PHE A 56 2.60 25.51 -8.01
CA PHE A 56 3.43 25.44 -6.81
C PHE A 56 4.92 25.47 -7.17
N GLN A 57 5.73 25.96 -6.24
CA GLN A 57 7.19 25.96 -6.32
C GLN A 57 7.77 25.15 -5.15
N THR A 58 8.94 24.55 -5.38
CA THR A 58 9.67 23.76 -4.39
C THR A 58 11.09 24.25 -4.22
N ASP A 59 11.53 24.39 -2.98
CA ASP A 59 12.93 24.56 -2.60
C ASP A 59 13.27 23.52 -1.52
N GLY A 60 13.98 22.45 -1.92
CA GLY A 60 14.09 21.24 -1.12
C GLY A 60 12.70 20.70 -0.73
N ASN A 61 12.42 20.64 0.57
CA ASN A 61 11.15 20.18 1.12
C ASN A 61 10.13 21.32 1.36
N GLN A 62 10.51 22.58 1.13
CA GLN A 62 9.61 23.71 1.28
C GLN A 62 8.75 23.85 0.01
N VAL A 63 7.44 23.93 0.20
CA VAL A 63 6.44 24.13 -0.86
C VAL A 63 5.80 25.50 -0.68
N SER A 64 5.77 26.26 -1.77
CA SER A 64 5.02 27.51 -1.89
C SER A 64 3.90 27.32 -2.90
N TRP A 65 2.65 27.47 -2.49
CA TRP A 65 1.49 27.27 -3.36
C TRP A 65 0.38 28.25 -3.03
N GLN A 66 0.01 29.10 -4.00
CA GLN A 66 -0.93 30.20 -3.76
C GLN A 66 -0.46 31.04 -2.57
N LYS A 67 -1.27 31.16 -1.51
CA LYS A 67 -0.94 31.89 -0.28
C LYS A 67 -0.35 31.00 0.82
N TRP A 68 -0.11 29.73 0.52
CA TRP A 68 0.40 28.74 1.47
C TRP A 68 1.92 28.61 1.36
N SER A 69 2.56 28.46 2.52
CA SER A 69 3.95 28.02 2.63
C SER A 69 4.05 26.96 3.72
N PHE A 70 4.63 25.81 3.40
CA PHE A 70 4.77 24.68 4.32
C PHE A 70 5.97 23.80 3.96
N VAL A 71 6.37 22.91 4.87
CA VAL A 71 7.47 21.95 4.66
C VAL A 71 6.92 20.53 4.69
N VAL A 72 7.34 19.69 3.74
CA VAL A 72 6.98 18.26 3.69
C VAL A 72 8.04 17.45 4.46
N GLY A 73 7.63 16.83 5.57
CA GLY A 73 8.49 15.93 6.36
C GLY A 73 8.57 14.51 5.79
N PHE A 74 9.45 13.68 6.37
CA PHE A 74 9.57 12.24 6.10
C PHE A 74 9.65 11.49 7.42
#